data_AF-A0A4P6DYR4-F1
#
_entry.id   AF-A0A4P6DYR4-F1
#
_cell.length_a   1.000
_cell.length_b   1.000
_cell.length_c   1.000
_cell.angle_alpha   90.00
_cell.angle_beta   90.00
_cell.angle_gamma   90.00
#
_symmetry.space_group_name_H-M   'P 1'
#
loop_
_entity.id
_entity.type
_entity.pdbx_description
1 polymer ?
#
loop_
_entity_poly.entity_id
_entity_poly.type
_entity_poly.pdbx_seq_one_letter_code
_entity_poly.pdbx_strand_id
1 'polypeptide(L)' 'MTIQVSTRVSDQQAEQFRDTAARLGTTASDVLRMFITSFNAAGGFPYAVRVRQDAEPFDSEREATDFADAMSMRMLDETR' A
#
# COMPACT_ATOMS: atom_id res chain seq x y z
N MET A 1 -12.44 22.64 8.16
CA MET A 1 -13.35 22.13 7.10
C MET A 1 -13.22 20.61 7.07
N THR A 2 -14.31 19.85 7.07
CA THR A 2 -14.28 18.37 6.98
C THR A 2 -14.89 17.93 5.66
N ILE A 3 -14.30 16.90 5.03
CA ILE A 3 -14.81 16.30 3.79
C ILE A 3 -15.23 14.85 4.04
N GLN A 4 -16.19 14.36 3.27
CA GLN A 4 -16.58 12.95 3.29
C GLN A 4 -15.73 12.17 2.28
N VAL A 5 -15.13 11.07 2.73
CA VAL A 5 -14.44 10.09 1.88
C VAL A 5 -15.35 8.87 1.76
N SER A 6 -15.65 8.45 0.53
CA SER A 6 -16.52 7.29 0.27
C SER A 6 -15.96 6.42 -0.84
N THR A 7 -16.05 5.09 -0.66
CA THR A 7 -15.61 4.08 -1.61
C THR A 7 -16.69 3.01 -1.74
N ARG A 8 -16.88 2.49 -2.97
CA ARG A 8 -17.79 1.37 -3.22
C ARG A 8 -17.12 0.06 -2.79
N VAL A 9 -17.86 -0.77 -2.08
CA VAL A 9 -17.45 -2.11 -1.66
C VAL A 9 -18.62 -3.07 -1.89
N SER A 10 -18.36 -4.37 -1.98
CA SER A 10 -19.42 -5.39 -2.01
C SER A 10 -20.20 -5.41 -0.71
N ASP A 11 -21.47 -5.82 -0.75
CA ASP A 11 -22.33 -5.96 0.43
C ASP A 11 -21.70 -6.86 1.50
N GLN A 12 -21.12 -7.99 1.09
CA GLN A 12 -20.45 -8.93 2.00
C GLN A 12 -19.29 -8.27 2.76
N GLN A 13 -18.40 -7.55 2.06
CA GLN A 13 -17.31 -6.81 2.70
C GLN A 13 -17.82 -5.71 3.63
N ALA A 14 -18.88 -5.01 3.24
CA ALA A 14 -19.47 -3.96 4.07
C ALA A 14 -20.05 -4.52 5.38
N GLU A 15 -20.72 -5.67 5.31
CA GLU A 15 -21.26 -6.37 6.49
C GLU A 15 -20.14 -6.89 7.40
N GLN A 16 -19.15 -7.61 6.84
CA GLN A 16 -18.00 -8.11 7.60
C GLN A 16 -17.23 -6.98 8.29
N PHE A 17 -17.05 -5.84 7.61
CA PHE A 17 -16.35 -4.69 8.17
C PHE A 17 -17.14 -4.07 9.34
N ARG A 18 -18.46 -3.90 9.20
CA ARG A 18 -19.32 -3.38 10.27
C ARG A 18 -19.33 -4.31 11.49
N ASP A 19 -19.48 -5.61 11.27
CA ASP A 19 -19.50 -6.60 12.34
C ASP A 19 -18.17 -6.66 13.09
N THR A 20 -17.06 -6.61 12.35
CA THR A 20 -15.73 -6.59 12.95
C THR A 20 -15.49 -5.32 13.77
N ALA A 21 -15.89 -4.16 13.25
CA ALA A 21 -15.81 -2.90 13.99
C ALA A 21 -16.66 -2.94 15.27
N ALA A 22 -17.89 -3.44 15.18
CA ALA A 22 -18.77 -3.58 16.34
C ALA A 22 -18.19 -4.52 17.42
N ARG A 23 -17.61 -5.65 17.02
CA ARG A 23 -16.92 -6.58 17.94
C ARG A 23 -15.71 -5.96 18.65
N LEU A 24 -15.06 -4.99 18.02
CA LEU A 24 -13.97 -4.21 18.60
C LEU A 24 -14.47 -3.03 19.46
N GLY A 25 -15.78 -2.86 19.63
CA GLY A 25 -16.37 -1.75 20.39
C GLY A 25 -16.25 -0.40 19.69
N THR A 26 -16.16 -0.38 18.36
CA THR A 26 -15.98 0.83 17.56
C THR A 26 -16.98 0.89 16.39
N THR A 27 -16.94 1.95 15.61
CA THR A 27 -17.78 2.13 14.42
C THR A 27 -16.94 2.01 13.14
N ALA A 28 -17.57 1.63 12.03
CA ALA A 28 -16.91 1.61 10.72
C ALA A 28 -16.29 2.98 10.37
N SER A 29 -16.97 4.07 10.73
CA SER A 29 -16.47 5.44 10.54
C SER A 29 -15.25 5.74 11.40
N ASP A 30 -15.21 5.27 12.65
CA ASP A 30 -14.04 5.43 13.52
C ASP A 30 -12.85 4.62 13.01
N VAL A 31 -13.06 3.39 12.56
CA VAL A 31 -11.99 2.57 11.96
C VAL A 31 -11.42 3.26 10.73
N LEU A 32 -12.25 3.80 9.84
CA LEU A 32 -11.79 4.56 8.68
C LEU A 32 -11.00 5.82 9.07
N ARG A 33 -11.45 6.57 10.08
CA ARG A 33 -10.71 7.72 10.61
C ARG A 33 -9.36 7.31 11.16
N MET A 34 -9.30 6.27 11.98
CA MET A 34 -8.06 5.73 12.54
C MET A 34 -7.11 5.23 11.45
N PHE A 35 -7.63 4.56 10.42
CA PHE A 35 -6.84 4.11 9.27
C PHE A 35 -6.25 5.30 8.52
N ILE A 36 -7.03 6.31 8.17
CA ILE A 36 -6.56 7.51 7.47
C ILE A 36 -5.48 8.23 8.28
N THR A 37 -5.68 8.40 9.59
CA THR A 37 -4.68 9.00 10.47
C THR A 37 -3.38 8.19 10.49
N SER A 38 -3.47 6.87 10.63
CA SER A 38 -2.30 5.99 10.70
C SER A 38 -1.57 5.92 9.35
N PHE A 39 -2.31 5.88 8.25
CA PHE A 39 -1.76 5.87 6.89
C PHE A 39 -0.95 7.14 6.61
N ASN A 40 -1.51 8.30 6.95
CA ASN A 40 -0.83 9.58 6.75
C ASN A 40 0.39 9.72 7.68
N ALA A 41 0.28 9.28 8.93
CA ALA A 41 1.40 9.33 9.88
C ALA A 41 2.58 8.43 9.45
N ALA A 42 2.30 7.30 8.80
CA ALA A 42 3.32 6.39 8.27
C ALA A 42 3.83 6.78 6.88
N GLY A 43 3.23 7.78 6.22
CA GLY A 43 3.53 8.11 4.81
C GLY A 43 3.09 7.02 3.82
N GLY A 44 2.16 6.14 4.21
CA GLY A 44 1.79 4.95 3.47
C GLY A 44 1.06 3.94 4.35
N PHE A 45 0.94 2.68 3.90
CA PHE A 45 0.26 1.67 4.71
C PHE A 45 1.00 1.40 6.04
N PRO A 46 0.28 1.29 7.17
CA PRO A 46 0.89 1.01 8.47
C PRO A 46 1.37 -0.45 8.63
N TYR A 47 1.22 -1.25 7.59
CA TYR A 47 1.73 -2.61 7.47
C TYR A 47 2.56 -2.73 6.19
N ALA A 48 3.46 -3.70 6.13
CA ALA A 48 4.33 -3.93 4.98
C ALA A 48 3.51 -4.35 3.75
N VAL A 49 3.04 -3.35 2.98
CA VAL A 49 2.45 -3.58 1.66
C VAL A 49 3.59 -3.73 0.67
N ARG A 50 4.03 -4.97 0.51
CA ARG A 50 4.91 -5.36 -0.58
C ARG A 50 4.04 -6.01 -1.64
N VAL A 51 4.13 -5.52 -2.88
CA VAL A 51 3.88 -6.39 -4.03
C VAL A 51 4.92 -7.50 -3.87
N ARG A 52 4.50 -8.78 -3.84
CA ARG A 52 5.48 -9.86 -4.01
C ARG A 52 6.12 -9.62 -5.37
N GLN A 53 7.29 -9.02 -5.38
CA GLN A 53 8.21 -9.22 -6.47
C GLN A 53 8.70 -10.63 -6.19
N ASP A 54 8.14 -11.61 -6.89
CA ASP A 54 8.85 -12.85 -7.16
C ASP A 54 10.04 -12.44 -8.05
N ALA A 55 11.01 -11.74 -7.45
CA ALA A 55 12.25 -11.38 -8.07
C ALA A 55 13.05 -12.67 -8.12
N GLU A 56 13.08 -13.29 -9.29
CA GLU A 56 13.99 -14.40 -9.53
C GLU A 56 15.41 -13.92 -9.21
N PRO A 57 16.21 -14.70 -8.45
CA PRO A 57 17.62 -14.41 -8.27
C PRO A 57 18.29 -14.26 -9.63
N PHE A 58 19.21 -13.30 -9.75
CA PHE A 58 20.07 -13.24 -10.94
C PHE A 58 20.86 -14.55 -11.05
N ASP A 59 20.94 -15.10 -12.26
CA ASP A 59 21.67 -16.33 -12.54
C ASP A 59 23.19 -16.11 -12.41
N SER A 60 23.67 -14.85 -12.47
CA SER A 60 25.08 -14.50 -12.34
C SER A 60 25.32 -13.06 -11.87
N GLU A 61 26.53 -12.80 -11.36
CA GLU A 61 27.01 -11.45 -11.01
C GLU A 61 27.01 -10.48 -12.21
N ARG A 62 27.26 -11.00 -13.41
CA ARG A 62 27.21 -10.21 -14.64
C ARG A 62 25.80 -9.68 -14.90
N GLU A 63 24.78 -10.53 -14.78
CA GLU A 63 23.39 -10.14 -14.97
C GLU A 63 22.96 -9.07 -13.96
N ALA A 64 23.37 -9.21 -12.70
CA ALA A 64 23.12 -8.21 -11.67
C ALA A 64 23.76 -6.85 -12.01
N THR A 65 24.99 -6.88 -12.55
CA THR A 65 25.72 -5.67 -12.97
C THR A 65 25.04 -5.00 -14.16
N ASP A 66 24.68 -5.77 -15.18
CA ASP A 66 24.00 -5.26 -16.38
C ASP A 66 22.63 -4.65 -16.03
N PHE A 67 21.90 -5.25 -15.09
CA PHE A 67 20.64 -4.71 -14.58
C PHE A 67 20.85 -3.37 -13.86
N ALA A 68 21.86 -3.27 -13.00
CA ALA A 68 22.17 -2.05 -12.26
C ALA A 68 22.59 -0.90 -13.20
N ASP A 69 23.39 -1.19 -14.22
CA ASP A 69 23.82 -0.23 -15.23
C ASP A 69 22.62 0.28 -16.04
N ALA A 70 21.75 -0.64 -16.50
CA ALA A 70 20.54 -0.27 -17.24
C ALA A 70 19.58 0.60 -16.40
N MET A 71 19.43 0.30 -15.11
CA MET A 71 18.61 1.09 -14.20
C MET A 71 19.18 2.49 -13.99
N SER A 72 20.49 2.60 -13.80
CA SER A 72 21.20 3.86 -13.60
C SER A 72 21.06 4.78 -14.82
N MET A 73 21.18 4.21 -16.02
CA MET A 73 21.00 4.96 -17.27
C MET A 73 19.58 5.49 -17.46
N ARG A 74 18.55 4.71 -17.08
CA ARG A 74 17.16 5.17 -17.14
C ARG A 74 16.89 6.32 -16.17
N MET A 75 17.42 6.25 -14.94
CA MET A 75 17.27 7.32 -13.96
C MET A 75 17.89 8.64 -14.43
N LEU A 76 19.05 8.57 -15.09
CA LEU A 76 19.71 9.76 -15.65
C LEU A 76 18.88 10.40 -16.77
N ASP A 77 18.24 9.59 -17.62
CA ASP A 77 17.40 10.07 -18.73
C ASP A 77 16.07 10.69 -18.23
N GLU A 78 15.49 10.15 -17.15
CA GLU A 78 14.26 10.68 -16.53
C GLU A 78 14.46 12.03 -15.81
N THR A 79 15.68 12.37 -15.42
CA THR A 79 16.03 13.65 -14.80
C THR A 79 16.36 14.78 -15.78
N ARG A 80 16.25 14.55 -17.09
CA ARG A 80 16.54 15.52 -18.15
C ARG A 80 15.27 16.11 -18.76
#